data_AF-A0A975IY69-F1
#
_entry.id   AF-A0A975IY69-F1
#
_cell.length_a   1.000
_cell.length_b   1.000
_cell.length_c   1.000
_cell.angle_alpha   90.00
_cell.angle_beta   90.00
_cell.angle_gamma   90.00
#
_symmetry.space_group_name_H-M   'P 1'
#
loop_
_entity.id
_entity.type
_entity.pdbx_description
1 polymer ?
#
loop_
_entity_poly.entity_id
_entity_poly.type
_entity_poly.pdbx_seq_one_letter_code
_entity_poly.pdbx_strand_id
1 'polypeptide(L)'
;MPVAFIDPPEGHPPSATPVSADAVTLNLGDWQISPTLPGRRVVSYVPWETSRIPWPVRRKLQRLDHILVLSEWQRGLFVRNGIAAEKLSVVPLGFDPEVFRPGPRQRPADAPFRFLFIGKWEARKALPELLEAFCAEFGPEERVELVLHAHNPFIDGFDQEARLRKELKKLKAENRNILCRGDLPLPELVRAYRDADAFVLPTRAEGWGLPLLEAMACGLPCITTNYSALTTFAHAGNALLVDVADFIRVRDPFFFNGWLNWGTWAKPDVSHLRRLMRQVVEQPEKAAALGRSAAHEVVDKWTWDHAATVAMERLATLR
;
A
#
# COMPACT_ATOMS: atom_id res chain seq x y z
N MET A 1 2.13 -19.25 23.33
CA MET A 1 1.32 -18.48 24.31
C MET A 1 -0.05 -18.25 23.68
N PRO A 2 -1.16 -18.34 24.42
CA PRO A 2 -2.48 -17.98 23.89
C PRO A 2 -2.49 -16.48 23.55
N VAL A 3 -2.72 -16.17 22.28
CA VAL A 3 -2.94 -14.79 21.79
C VAL A 3 -4.44 -14.54 21.90
N ALA A 4 -4.85 -13.54 22.68
CA ALA A 4 -6.24 -13.10 22.72
C ALA A 4 -6.43 -11.93 21.76
N PHE A 5 -7.24 -12.15 20.71
CA PHE A 5 -7.69 -11.11 19.80
C PHE A 5 -8.83 -10.31 20.44
N ILE A 6 -8.81 -8.99 20.29
CA ILE A 6 -9.85 -8.11 20.84
C ILE A 6 -11.02 -7.90 19.86
N ASP A 7 -10.90 -8.34 18.59
CA ASP A 7 -12.00 -8.38 17.62
C ASP A 7 -12.00 -9.73 16.88
N PRO A 8 -12.84 -10.71 17.27
CA PRO A 8 -13.14 -11.83 16.39
C PRO A 8 -14.07 -11.35 15.24
N PRO A 9 -14.06 -12.00 14.06
CA PRO A 9 -15.02 -11.72 13.00
C PRO A 9 -16.47 -11.79 13.51
N GLU A 10 -17.37 -10.97 12.93
CA GLU A 10 -18.75 -10.77 13.37
C GLU A 10 -19.43 -12.08 13.81
N GLY A 11 -19.93 -12.10 15.06
CA GLY A 11 -20.75 -13.19 15.60
C GLY A 11 -20.13 -14.05 16.70
N HIS A 12 -18.88 -13.82 17.10
CA HIS A 12 -18.28 -14.50 18.26
C HIS A 12 -18.21 -13.58 19.49
N PRO A 13 -18.80 -13.95 20.64
CA PRO A 13 -18.57 -13.21 21.88
C PRO A 13 -17.07 -13.30 22.25
N PRO A 14 -16.48 -12.26 22.85
CA PRO A 14 -15.11 -12.34 23.35
C PRO A 14 -14.99 -13.51 24.31
N SER A 15 -14.13 -14.48 24.02
CA SER A 15 -13.97 -15.63 24.91
C SER A 15 -13.37 -15.13 26.23
N ALA A 16 -14.10 -15.32 27.32
CA ALA A 16 -13.63 -15.04 28.67
C ALA A 16 -12.66 -16.14 29.15
N THR A 17 -11.70 -16.52 28.32
CA THR A 17 -10.65 -17.46 28.71
C THR A 17 -9.61 -16.66 29.51
N PRO A 18 -9.33 -17.02 30.78
CA PRO A 18 -8.30 -16.33 31.55
C PRO A 18 -6.94 -16.52 30.87
N VAL A 19 -6.45 -15.45 30.26
CA VAL A 19 -5.14 -15.41 29.60
C VAL A 19 -4.07 -15.13 30.67
N SER A 20 -2.99 -15.91 30.67
CA SER A 20 -1.84 -15.85 31.60
C SER A 20 -1.34 -14.41 31.87
N ALA A 21 -0.71 -14.20 33.04
CA ALA A 21 -0.01 -12.95 33.38
C ALA A 21 1.13 -12.58 32.39
N ASP A 22 1.60 -13.54 31.59
CA ASP A 22 2.59 -13.33 30.51
C ASP A 22 1.96 -12.92 29.16
N ALA A 23 0.68 -12.55 29.15
CA ALA A 23 -0.04 -12.23 27.93
C ALA A 23 0.29 -10.82 27.41
N VAL A 24 0.82 -10.76 26.18
CA VAL A 24 0.90 -9.53 25.39
C VAL A 24 -0.45 -9.29 24.73
N THR A 25 -1.03 -8.10 24.90
CA THR A 25 -2.17 -7.68 24.10
C THR A 25 -1.66 -7.07 22.81
N LEU A 26 -1.98 -7.72 21.68
CA LEU A 26 -1.64 -7.25 20.34
C LEU A 26 -2.84 -6.52 19.74
N ASN A 27 -2.75 -5.19 19.60
CA ASN A 27 -3.74 -4.41 18.85
C ASN A 27 -3.33 -4.34 17.38
N LEU A 28 -4.07 -5.05 16.52
CA LEU A 28 -3.90 -5.08 15.06
C LEU A 28 -4.85 -4.13 14.31
N GLY A 29 -5.73 -3.43 15.03
CA GLY A 29 -6.79 -2.59 14.47
C GLY A 29 -6.51 -1.10 14.63
N ASP A 30 -7.54 -0.34 15.00
CA ASP A 30 -7.40 1.09 15.27
C ASP A 30 -6.56 1.31 16.53
N TRP A 31 -5.25 1.50 16.34
CA TRP A 31 -4.30 1.79 17.42
C TRP A 31 -4.72 3.02 18.25
N GLN A 32 -5.62 3.89 17.73
CA GLN A 32 -6.20 5.01 18.48
C GLN A 32 -7.05 4.57 19.68
N ILE A 33 -7.49 3.31 19.69
CA ILE A 33 -8.29 2.63 20.72
C ILE A 33 -7.45 1.50 21.35
N SER A 34 -6.22 1.79 21.75
CA SER A 34 -5.42 0.82 22.52
C SER A 34 -5.86 0.88 24.00
N PRO A 35 -6.52 -0.16 24.55
CA PRO A 35 -6.94 -0.15 25.94
C PRO A 35 -5.72 -0.20 26.86
N THR A 36 -5.73 0.60 27.93
CA THR A 36 -4.80 0.39 29.05
C THR A 36 -5.31 -0.80 29.86
N LEU A 37 -4.56 -1.90 29.87
CA LEU A 37 -4.92 -3.11 30.61
C LEU A 37 -3.97 -3.24 31.82
N PRO A 38 -4.45 -2.99 33.05
CA PRO A 38 -3.62 -3.07 34.24
C PRO A 38 -2.90 -4.41 34.37
N GLY A 39 -1.60 -4.38 34.64
CA GLY A 39 -0.77 -5.58 34.80
C GLY A 39 -0.41 -6.30 33.50
N ARG A 40 -0.69 -5.74 32.32
CA ARG A 40 -0.35 -6.34 31.02
C ARG A 40 0.48 -5.39 30.16
N ARG A 41 1.39 -5.96 29.35
CA ARG A 41 2.11 -5.21 28.31
C ARG A 41 1.20 -5.02 27.09
N VAL A 42 1.06 -3.78 26.64
CA VAL A 42 0.28 -3.38 25.47
C VAL A 42 1.23 -3.15 24.29
N VAL A 43 1.08 -3.97 23.26
CA VAL A 43 1.86 -3.89 22.02
C VAL A 43 0.90 -3.57 20.88
N SER A 44 1.14 -2.49 20.14
CA SER A 44 0.28 -2.11 19.03
C SER A 44 1.04 -2.10 17.70
N TYR A 45 0.36 -2.60 16.67
CA TYR A 45 0.80 -2.52 15.30
C TYR A 45 0.32 -1.20 14.70
N VAL A 46 1.24 -0.31 14.30
CA VAL A 46 0.92 1.09 13.99
C VAL A 46 1.40 1.45 12.58
N PRO A 47 0.57 1.20 11.54
CA PRO A 47 0.81 1.79 10.23
C PRO A 47 0.76 3.31 10.30
N TRP A 48 1.70 3.96 9.62
CA TRP A 48 1.79 5.41 9.54
C TRP A 48 2.30 5.88 8.18
N GLU A 49 1.68 6.92 7.64
CA GLU A 49 1.85 7.31 6.23
C GLU A 49 2.09 8.81 6.05
N THR A 50 2.33 9.56 7.12
CA THR A 50 2.60 11.02 7.05
C THR A 50 3.92 11.35 7.73
N SER A 51 4.62 12.40 7.29
CA SER A 51 5.94 12.75 7.87
C SER A 51 5.92 13.20 9.33
N ARG A 52 4.74 13.45 9.92
CA ARG A 52 4.60 14.00 11.28
C ARG A 52 3.56 13.27 12.11
N ILE A 53 3.97 12.86 13.30
CA ILE A 53 3.09 12.35 14.36
C ILE A 53 2.69 13.56 15.24
N PRO A 54 1.40 13.96 15.24
CA PRO A 54 0.96 15.09 16.05
C PRO A 54 1.06 14.77 17.54
N TRP A 55 1.27 15.80 18.36
CA TRP A 55 1.50 15.65 19.80
C TRP A 55 0.44 14.79 20.54
N PRO A 56 -0.88 14.92 20.28
CA PRO A 56 -1.88 14.08 20.93
C PRO A 56 -1.68 12.59 20.63
N VAL A 57 -1.35 12.27 19.38
CA VAL A 57 -1.07 10.89 18.95
C VAL A 57 0.24 10.40 19.57
N ARG A 58 1.31 11.21 19.50
CA ARG A 58 2.60 10.86 20.09
C ARG A 58 2.46 10.49 21.57
N ARG A 59 1.67 11.24 22.34
CA ARG A 59 1.42 10.95 23.77
C ARG A 59 0.71 9.62 23.99
N LYS A 60 -0.20 9.23 23.10
CA LYS A 60 -0.84 7.90 23.15
C LYS A 60 0.19 6.81 22.86
N LEU A 61 0.97 6.96 21.79
CA LEU A 61 1.99 6.00 21.41
C LEU A 61 3.06 5.81 22.49
N GLN A 62 3.49 6.90 23.16
CA GLN A 62 4.46 6.84 24.24
C GLN A 62 3.99 6.03 25.47
N ARG A 63 2.68 5.84 25.64
CA ARG A 63 2.09 5.03 26.73
C ARG A 63 2.03 3.54 26.43
N LEU A 64 2.16 3.14 25.17
CA LEU A 64 2.25 1.73 24.79
C LEU A 64 3.54 1.15 25.34
N ASP A 65 3.57 -0.13 25.71
CA ASP A 65 4.81 -0.78 26.15
C ASP A 65 5.75 -0.99 24.97
N HIS A 66 5.19 -1.39 23.82
CA HIS A 66 5.93 -1.55 22.58
C HIS A 66 5.11 -1.21 21.34
N ILE A 67 5.79 -0.89 20.25
CA ILE A 67 5.18 -0.50 18.97
C ILE A 67 5.81 -1.33 17.86
N LEU A 68 4.96 -1.98 17.09
CA LEU A 68 5.35 -2.67 15.87
C LEU A 68 5.06 -1.75 14.68
N VAL A 69 6.08 -1.51 13.86
CA VAL A 69 6.00 -0.75 12.61
C VAL A 69 6.36 -1.65 11.43
N LEU A 70 5.99 -1.24 10.22
CA LEU A 70 6.02 -2.10 9.03
C LEU A 70 7.38 -2.10 8.34
N SER A 71 8.16 -1.04 8.51
CA SER A 71 9.43 -0.84 7.80
C SER A 71 10.42 -0.04 8.62
N GLU A 72 11.71 -0.14 8.25
CA GLU A 72 12.75 0.73 8.82
C GLU A 72 12.51 2.21 8.49
N TRP A 73 11.86 2.51 7.35
CA TRP A 73 11.44 3.88 7.03
C TRP A 73 10.47 4.42 8.09
N GLN A 74 9.45 3.64 8.48
CA GLN A 74 8.53 4.04 9.55
C GLN A 74 9.24 4.10 10.90
N ARG A 75 10.12 3.15 11.22
CA ARG A 75 10.89 3.19 12.48
C ARG A 75 11.69 4.51 12.59
N GLY A 76 12.43 4.88 11.55
CA GLY A 76 13.15 6.14 11.49
C GLY A 76 12.24 7.38 11.56
N LEU A 77 11.03 7.30 11.01
CA LEU A 77 10.01 8.34 11.13
C LEU A 77 9.52 8.50 12.57
N PHE A 78 9.21 7.41 13.27
CA PHE A 78 8.75 7.44 14.66
C PHE A 78 9.81 7.99 15.61
N VAL A 79 11.07 7.57 15.43
CA VAL A 79 12.21 8.09 16.20
C VAL A 79 12.36 9.60 16.02
N ARG A 80 12.37 10.08 14.77
CA ARG A 80 12.41 11.54 14.48
C ARG A 80 11.21 12.30 15.02
N ASN A 81 10.09 11.61 15.27
CA ASN A 81 8.89 12.18 15.87
C ASN A 81 8.83 12.01 17.40
N GLY A 82 9.90 11.56 18.05
CA GLY A 82 10.04 11.54 19.52
C GLY A 82 9.51 10.28 20.20
N ILE A 83 9.43 9.17 19.46
CA ILE A 83 9.24 7.83 20.05
C ILE A 83 10.61 7.21 20.28
N ALA A 84 10.83 6.63 21.46
CA ALA A 84 12.12 6.02 21.79
C ALA A 84 12.39 4.76 20.93
N ALA A 85 13.62 4.60 20.45
CA ALA A 85 13.98 3.59 19.45
C ALA A 85 13.83 2.15 19.98
N GLU A 86 14.06 1.97 21.28
CA GLU A 86 13.91 0.72 22.02
C GLU A 86 12.45 0.26 22.12
N LYS A 87 11.47 1.15 21.95
CA LYS A 87 10.03 0.82 21.93
C LYS A 87 9.55 0.37 20.55
N LEU A 88 10.43 0.29 19.56
CA LEU A 88 10.08 0.05 18.17
C LEU A 88 10.70 -1.24 17.65
N SER A 89 9.88 -2.11 17.08
CA SER A 89 10.35 -3.24 16.26
C SER A 89 9.72 -3.19 14.88
N VAL A 90 10.51 -3.55 13.87
CA VAL A 90 10.02 -3.71 12.50
C VAL A 90 9.46 -5.12 12.34
N VAL A 91 8.19 -5.21 11.94
CA VAL A 91 7.47 -6.43 11.60
C VAL A 91 6.72 -6.15 10.29
N PRO A 92 7.24 -6.63 9.14
CA PRO A 92 6.63 -6.39 7.84
C PRO A 92 5.28 -7.10 7.69
N LEU A 93 4.54 -6.77 6.64
CA LEU A 93 3.43 -7.59 6.16
C LEU A 93 3.90 -8.49 5.02
N GLY A 94 3.08 -9.45 4.63
CA GLY A 94 3.38 -10.33 3.50
C GLY A 94 2.21 -10.53 2.56
N PHE A 95 2.37 -11.49 1.66
CA PHE A 95 1.30 -12.02 0.80
C PHE A 95 1.26 -13.54 0.88
N ASP A 96 0.17 -14.13 0.36
CA ASP A 96 0.04 -15.57 0.18
C ASP A 96 0.60 -15.97 -1.21
N PRO A 97 1.73 -16.70 -1.28
CA PRO A 97 2.38 -17.06 -2.54
C PRO A 97 1.60 -18.10 -3.35
N GLU A 98 0.64 -18.82 -2.76
CA GLU A 98 -0.22 -19.75 -3.50
C GLU A 98 -1.33 -18.99 -4.26
N VAL A 99 -1.75 -17.85 -3.71
CA VAL A 99 -2.77 -16.96 -4.28
C VAL A 99 -2.15 -16.01 -5.30
N PHE A 100 -1.17 -15.21 -4.88
CA PHE A 100 -0.51 -14.19 -5.71
C PHE A 100 0.79 -14.74 -6.29
N ARG A 101 0.70 -15.19 -7.53
CA ARG A 101 1.82 -15.74 -8.31
C ARG A 101 1.54 -15.63 -9.79
N PRO A 102 2.60 -15.66 -10.64
CA PRO A 102 2.44 -15.67 -12.08
C PRO A 102 1.51 -16.82 -12.51
N GLY A 103 0.74 -16.60 -13.57
CA GLY A 103 -0.22 -17.57 -14.07
C GLY A 103 -0.67 -17.25 -15.48
N PRO A 104 -1.52 -18.11 -16.07
CA PRO A 104 -2.00 -17.90 -17.42
C PRO A 104 -2.83 -16.61 -17.52
N ARG A 105 -2.58 -15.86 -18.59
CA ARG A 105 -3.37 -14.68 -18.97
C ARG A 105 -4.65 -15.15 -19.67
N GLN A 106 -5.74 -14.45 -19.44
CA GLN A 106 -7.03 -14.69 -20.11
C GLN A 106 -7.33 -13.63 -21.17
N ARG A 107 -6.57 -12.52 -21.16
CA ARG A 107 -6.65 -11.51 -22.21
C ARG A 107 -6.08 -12.04 -23.54
N PRO A 108 -6.71 -11.70 -24.68
CA PRO A 108 -6.16 -11.98 -26.01
C PRO A 108 -4.75 -11.40 -26.20
N ALA A 109 -3.91 -12.08 -26.97
CA ALA A 109 -2.53 -11.66 -27.21
C ALA A 109 -2.41 -10.30 -27.95
N ASP A 110 -3.43 -9.94 -28.72
CA ASP A 110 -3.50 -8.68 -29.46
C ASP A 110 -4.19 -7.54 -28.67
N ALA A 111 -4.64 -7.78 -27.43
CA ALA A 111 -5.33 -6.77 -26.64
C ALA A 111 -4.44 -5.55 -26.32
N PRO A 112 -5.01 -4.33 -26.17
CA PRO A 112 -4.24 -3.11 -25.85
C PRO A 112 -3.36 -3.27 -24.62
N PHE A 113 -2.16 -2.67 -24.59
CA PHE A 113 -1.27 -2.70 -23.44
C PHE A 113 -1.98 -2.13 -22.20
N ARG A 114 -2.06 -2.89 -21.12
CA ARG A 114 -2.82 -2.52 -19.92
C ARG A 114 -1.90 -2.13 -18.77
N PHE A 115 -2.00 -0.87 -18.37
CA PHE A 115 -1.61 -0.44 -17.03
C PHE A 115 -2.74 -0.76 -16.05
N LEU A 116 -2.38 -1.32 -14.91
CA LEU A 116 -3.29 -1.61 -13.81
C LEU A 116 -2.94 -0.75 -12.60
N PHE A 117 -3.98 -0.14 -12.02
CA PHE A 117 -3.91 0.50 -10.72
C PHE A 117 -4.95 -0.13 -9.80
N ILE A 118 -4.53 -0.51 -8.60
CA ILE A 118 -5.40 -1.01 -7.53
C ILE A 118 -5.14 -0.19 -6.27
N GLY A 119 -6.19 0.44 -5.76
CA GLY A 119 -6.15 1.20 -4.51
C GLY A 119 -7.29 2.21 -4.43
N LYS A 120 -7.77 2.47 -3.21
CA LYS A 120 -8.88 3.41 -2.99
C LYS A 120 -8.61 4.79 -3.59
N TRP A 121 -9.64 5.47 -4.06
CA TRP A 121 -9.54 6.87 -4.49
C TRP A 121 -9.33 7.81 -3.30
N GLU A 122 -8.08 7.93 -2.88
CA GLU A 122 -7.61 8.77 -1.78
C GLU A 122 -6.57 9.77 -2.31
N ALA A 123 -6.44 10.94 -1.68
CA ALA A 123 -5.47 11.95 -2.10
C ALA A 123 -4.04 11.42 -1.99
N ARG A 124 -3.82 10.51 -1.05
CA ARG A 124 -2.58 9.76 -0.85
C ARG A 124 -2.17 8.91 -2.05
N LYS A 125 -3.11 8.34 -2.82
CA LYS A 125 -2.77 7.47 -3.96
C LYS A 125 -2.35 8.21 -5.23
N ALA A 126 -2.42 9.55 -5.22
CA ALA A 126 -1.99 10.41 -6.32
C ALA A 126 -2.62 10.08 -7.69
N LEU A 127 -3.90 9.68 -7.71
CA LEU A 127 -4.64 9.46 -8.95
C LEU A 127 -4.64 10.68 -9.90
N PRO A 128 -4.73 11.94 -9.42
CA PRO A 128 -4.60 13.09 -10.32
C PRO A 128 -3.29 13.11 -11.10
N GLU A 129 -2.16 12.86 -10.43
CA GLU A 129 -0.84 12.77 -11.09
C GLU A 129 -0.73 11.58 -12.05
N LEU A 130 -1.34 10.44 -11.71
CA LEU A 130 -1.41 9.28 -12.62
C LEU A 130 -2.19 9.60 -13.89
N LEU A 131 -3.36 10.23 -13.74
CA LEU A 131 -4.21 10.61 -14.87
C LEU A 131 -3.55 11.67 -15.74
N GLU A 132 -2.89 12.66 -15.13
CA GLU A 132 -2.11 13.67 -15.84
C GLU A 132 -0.99 13.04 -16.68
N ALA A 133 -0.20 12.14 -16.07
CA ALA A 133 0.87 11.44 -16.77
C ALA A 133 0.34 10.57 -17.92
N PHE A 134 -0.73 9.80 -17.68
CA PHE A 134 -1.30 8.91 -18.70
C PHE A 134 -1.88 9.72 -19.88
N CYS A 135 -2.68 10.74 -19.62
CA CYS A 135 -3.28 11.57 -20.67
C CYS A 135 -2.23 12.39 -21.45
N ALA A 136 -1.12 12.76 -20.83
CA ALA A 136 -0.03 13.45 -21.50
C ALA A 136 0.85 12.52 -22.35
N GLU A 137 0.91 11.23 -22.03
CA GLU A 137 1.75 10.27 -22.75
C GLU A 137 1.02 9.50 -23.85
N PHE A 138 -0.23 9.11 -23.59
CA PHE A 138 -0.97 8.19 -24.44
C PHE A 138 -2.24 8.85 -25.00
N GLY A 139 -2.32 8.95 -26.31
CA GLY A 139 -3.51 9.42 -27.02
C GLY A 139 -4.66 8.41 -27.03
N PRO A 140 -5.90 8.84 -27.35
CA PRO A 140 -7.08 7.98 -27.37
C PRO A 140 -7.08 6.92 -28.49
N GLU A 141 -6.21 7.07 -29.49
CA GLU A 141 -6.04 6.12 -30.60
C GLU A 141 -4.87 5.14 -30.39
N GLU A 142 -4.04 5.35 -29.35
CA GLU A 142 -2.99 4.40 -29.01
C GLU A 142 -3.62 3.14 -28.38
N ARG A 143 -3.06 1.96 -28.70
CA ARG A 143 -3.47 0.68 -28.11
C ARG A 143 -2.88 0.50 -26.71
N VAL A 144 -3.14 1.48 -25.84
CA VAL A 144 -2.73 1.50 -24.43
C VAL A 144 -3.92 1.93 -23.59
N GLU A 145 -4.20 1.18 -22.53
CA GLU A 145 -5.29 1.45 -21.59
C GLU A 145 -4.81 1.49 -20.14
N LEU A 146 -5.53 2.25 -19.32
CA LEU A 146 -5.34 2.35 -17.87
C LEU A 146 -6.60 1.85 -17.18
N VAL A 147 -6.50 0.73 -16.48
CA VAL A 147 -7.60 0.17 -15.70
C VAL A 147 -7.43 0.55 -14.23
N LEU A 148 -8.43 1.25 -13.69
CA LEU A 148 -8.48 1.74 -12.32
C LEU A 148 -9.48 0.93 -11.51
N HIS A 149 -8.97 0.16 -10.54
CA HIS A 149 -9.77 -0.40 -9.44
C HIS A 149 -9.63 0.51 -8.22
N ALA A 150 -10.50 1.53 -8.16
CA ALA A 150 -10.35 2.66 -7.25
C ALA A 150 -11.58 2.96 -6.39
N HIS A 151 -12.47 1.98 -6.19
CA HIS A 151 -13.60 2.13 -5.29
C HIS A 151 -13.13 2.48 -3.87
N ASN A 152 -13.91 3.32 -3.17
CA ASN A 152 -13.64 3.68 -1.78
C ASN A 152 -14.87 3.35 -0.93
N PRO A 153 -14.88 2.22 -0.21
CA PRO A 153 -16.04 1.75 0.54
C PRO A 153 -16.33 2.57 1.81
N PHE A 154 -15.46 3.52 2.17
CA PHE A 154 -15.64 4.40 3.33
C PHE A 154 -16.40 5.69 3.01
N ILE A 155 -16.89 5.83 1.77
CA ILE A 155 -17.63 6.98 1.31
C ILE A 155 -18.99 6.49 0.79
N ASP A 156 -20.06 6.85 1.49
CA ASP A 156 -21.41 6.52 1.05
C ASP A 156 -21.71 7.12 -0.33
N GLY A 157 -22.26 6.29 -1.22
CA GLY A 157 -22.57 6.71 -2.60
C GLY A 157 -21.32 7.01 -3.44
N PHE A 158 -20.17 6.40 -3.14
CA PHE A 158 -18.94 6.62 -3.89
C PHE A 158 -19.08 6.26 -5.38
N ASP A 159 -19.05 7.29 -6.23
CA ASP A 159 -19.06 7.18 -7.69
C ASP A 159 -17.66 7.48 -8.25
N GLN A 160 -16.97 6.43 -8.67
CA GLN A 160 -15.62 6.51 -9.21
C GLN A 160 -15.59 7.07 -10.64
N GLU A 161 -16.58 6.75 -11.48
CA GLU A 161 -16.69 7.26 -12.84
C GLU A 161 -16.94 8.77 -12.84
N ALA A 162 -17.78 9.28 -11.94
CA ALA A 162 -17.98 10.72 -11.77
C ALA A 162 -16.71 11.45 -11.33
N ARG A 163 -15.91 10.83 -10.44
CA ARG A 163 -14.60 11.37 -10.03
C ARG A 163 -13.60 11.37 -11.18
N LEU A 164 -13.52 10.28 -11.95
CA LEU A 164 -12.70 10.23 -13.17
C LEU A 164 -13.10 11.35 -14.14
N ARG A 165 -14.39 11.48 -14.47
CA ARG A 165 -14.91 12.54 -15.35
C ARG A 165 -14.51 13.94 -14.85
N LYS A 166 -14.58 14.16 -13.53
CA LYS A 166 -14.18 15.43 -12.92
C LYS A 166 -12.69 15.72 -13.08
N GLU A 167 -11.82 14.74 -12.86
CA GLU A 167 -10.37 14.92 -13.05
C GLU A 167 -10.02 15.11 -14.52
N LEU A 168 -10.58 14.31 -15.44
CA LEU A 168 -10.35 14.47 -16.88
C LEU A 168 -10.81 15.84 -17.39
N LYS A 169 -11.93 16.36 -16.88
CA LYS A 169 -12.40 17.72 -17.20
C LYS A 169 -11.41 18.80 -16.74
N LYS A 170 -10.78 18.65 -15.57
CA LYS A 170 -9.74 19.60 -15.12
C LYS A 170 -8.51 19.58 -16.02
N LEU A 171 -8.13 18.38 -16.46
CA LEU A 171 -7.01 18.17 -17.39
C LEU A 171 -7.33 18.60 -18.83
N LYS A 172 -8.60 18.92 -19.13
CA LYS A 172 -9.09 19.16 -20.50
C LYS A 172 -8.73 18.00 -21.44
N ALA A 173 -8.78 16.77 -20.91
CA ALA A 173 -8.43 15.56 -21.61
C ALA A 173 -9.69 14.72 -21.88
N GLU A 174 -9.76 14.15 -23.08
CA GLU A 174 -10.76 13.16 -23.45
C GLU A 174 -10.01 11.88 -23.84
N ASN A 175 -9.89 10.95 -22.89
CA ASN A 175 -9.22 9.67 -23.13
C ASN A 175 -10.15 8.50 -22.72
N ARG A 176 -10.71 7.85 -23.74
CA ARG A 176 -11.63 6.71 -23.59
C ARG A 176 -10.93 5.43 -23.13
N ASN A 177 -9.60 5.39 -23.12
CA ASN A 177 -8.82 4.22 -22.74
C ASN A 177 -8.55 4.16 -21.22
N ILE A 178 -9.11 5.10 -20.44
CA ILE A 178 -9.09 5.06 -18.98
C ILE A 178 -10.39 4.44 -18.49
N LEU A 179 -10.29 3.26 -17.90
CA LEU A 179 -11.42 2.43 -17.53
C LEU A 179 -11.49 2.32 -16.01
N CYS A 180 -12.58 2.83 -15.43
CA CYS A 180 -12.90 2.56 -14.03
C CYS A 180 -13.61 1.20 -13.92
N ARG A 181 -13.23 0.43 -12.89
CA ARG A 181 -13.80 -0.86 -12.54
C ARG A 181 -13.98 -0.91 -11.02
N GLY A 182 -15.06 -1.55 -10.57
CA GLY A 182 -15.40 -1.59 -9.14
C GLY A 182 -14.44 -2.46 -8.34
N ASP A 183 -14.85 -2.74 -7.10
CA ASP A 183 -14.17 -3.72 -6.25
C ASP A 183 -14.16 -5.10 -6.91
N LEU A 184 -13.07 -5.82 -6.67
CA LEU A 184 -12.88 -7.18 -7.18
C LEU A 184 -12.90 -8.17 -6.02
N PRO A 185 -13.71 -9.24 -6.10
CA PRO A 185 -13.49 -10.44 -5.32
C PRO A 185 -12.07 -10.98 -5.55
N LEU A 186 -11.51 -11.69 -4.56
CA LEU A 186 -10.13 -12.18 -4.62
C LEU A 186 -9.76 -12.93 -5.92
N PRO A 187 -10.58 -13.86 -6.47
CA PRO A 187 -10.23 -14.52 -7.73
C PRO A 187 -10.13 -13.56 -8.93
N GLU A 188 -10.96 -12.52 -8.95
CA GLU A 188 -10.95 -11.51 -10.00
C GLU A 188 -9.78 -10.53 -9.82
N LEU A 189 -9.43 -10.21 -8.57
CA LEU A 189 -8.24 -9.41 -8.24
C LEU A 189 -6.96 -10.09 -8.74
N VAL A 190 -6.79 -11.37 -8.44
CA VAL A 190 -5.66 -12.17 -8.92
C VAL A 190 -5.64 -12.22 -10.45
N ARG A 191 -6.81 -12.36 -11.09
CA ARG A 191 -6.94 -12.31 -12.54
C ARG A 191 -6.53 -10.94 -13.09
N ALA A 192 -6.95 -9.84 -12.47
CA ALA A 192 -6.61 -8.49 -12.90
C ALA A 192 -5.08 -8.28 -12.91
N TYR A 193 -4.38 -8.74 -11.87
CA TYR A 193 -2.91 -8.74 -11.86
C TYR A 193 -2.34 -9.56 -13.03
N ARG A 194 -2.77 -10.80 -13.23
CA ARG A 194 -2.26 -11.66 -14.32
C ARG A 194 -2.58 -11.12 -15.72
N ASP A 195 -3.71 -10.45 -15.89
CA ASP A 195 -4.14 -9.90 -17.17
C ASP A 195 -3.53 -8.53 -17.47
N ALA A 196 -2.88 -7.85 -16.51
CA ALA A 196 -2.18 -6.59 -16.74
C ALA A 196 -0.84 -6.80 -17.45
N ASP A 197 -0.35 -5.77 -18.14
CA ASP A 197 1.00 -5.75 -18.72
C ASP A 197 1.99 -5.01 -17.79
N ALA A 198 1.50 -4.06 -17.01
CA ALA A 198 2.27 -3.36 -15.98
C ALA A 198 1.36 -2.88 -14.83
N PHE A 199 1.92 -2.79 -13.63
CA PHE A 199 1.27 -2.19 -12.48
C PHE A 199 1.82 -0.78 -12.22
N VAL A 200 0.95 0.18 -11.91
CA VAL A 200 1.34 1.56 -11.65
C VAL A 200 0.67 2.08 -10.38
N LEU A 201 1.47 2.52 -9.42
CA LEU A 201 1.03 3.05 -8.12
C LEU A 201 1.93 4.23 -7.73
N PRO A 202 1.70 5.45 -8.25
CA PRO A 202 2.51 6.63 -7.95
C PRO A 202 2.10 7.26 -6.61
N THR A 203 1.78 6.43 -5.63
CA THR A 203 1.28 6.85 -4.32
C THR A 203 2.26 7.78 -3.61
N ARG A 204 1.72 8.69 -2.83
CA ARG A 204 2.47 9.70 -2.07
C ARG A 204 3.10 9.15 -0.80
N ALA A 205 2.51 8.10 -0.24
CA ALA A 205 3.01 7.34 0.89
C ALA A 205 2.19 6.06 1.11
N GLU A 206 2.83 5.00 1.56
CA GLU A 206 2.18 3.79 2.06
C GLU A 206 2.75 3.40 3.42
N GLY A 207 1.92 2.75 4.22
CA GLY A 207 2.37 2.04 5.42
C GLY A 207 3.13 0.78 5.06
N TRP A 208 2.67 0.07 4.02
CA TRP A 208 3.36 -1.11 3.46
C TRP A 208 3.27 -1.19 1.95
N GLY A 209 2.05 -1.09 1.40
CA GLY A 209 1.80 -1.17 -0.04
C GLY A 209 1.49 -2.57 -0.56
N LEU A 210 0.54 -3.28 0.08
CA LEU A 210 0.11 -4.62 -0.34
C LEU A 210 -0.20 -4.73 -1.85
N PRO A 211 -0.91 -3.79 -2.51
CA PRO A 211 -1.16 -3.92 -3.94
C PRO A 211 0.11 -3.93 -4.82
N LEU A 212 1.14 -3.19 -4.41
CA LEU A 212 2.44 -3.22 -5.10
C LEU A 212 3.12 -4.58 -4.89
N LEU A 213 3.13 -5.08 -3.66
CA LEU A 213 3.74 -6.36 -3.32
C LEU A 213 3.06 -7.53 -4.03
N GLU A 214 1.73 -7.53 -4.09
CA GLU A 214 0.92 -8.52 -4.82
C GLU A 214 1.19 -8.46 -6.34
N ALA A 215 1.31 -7.25 -6.91
CA ALA A 215 1.67 -7.08 -8.32
C ALA A 215 3.07 -7.61 -8.64
N MET A 216 4.06 -7.30 -7.78
CA MET A 216 5.42 -7.83 -7.87
C MET A 216 5.41 -9.36 -7.78
N ALA A 217 4.67 -9.93 -6.84
CA ALA A 217 4.52 -11.38 -6.68
C ALA A 217 3.90 -12.05 -7.92
N CYS A 218 2.95 -11.37 -8.58
CA CYS A 218 2.36 -11.83 -9.84
C CYS A 218 3.31 -11.69 -11.05
N GLY A 219 4.51 -11.13 -10.87
CA GLY A 219 5.52 -10.98 -11.92
C GLY A 219 5.32 -9.76 -12.81
N LEU A 220 4.51 -8.78 -12.39
CA LEU A 220 4.30 -7.55 -13.17
C LEU A 220 5.49 -6.61 -13.04
N PRO A 221 5.92 -5.95 -14.14
CA PRO A 221 6.71 -4.73 -14.02
C PRO A 221 5.90 -3.69 -13.24
N CYS A 222 6.49 -3.15 -12.18
CA CYS A 222 5.84 -2.21 -11.29
C CYS A 222 6.48 -0.82 -11.38
N ILE A 223 5.65 0.20 -11.52
CA ILE A 223 6.03 1.62 -11.47
C ILE A 223 5.49 2.19 -10.16
N THR A 224 6.35 2.76 -9.32
CA THR A 224 5.92 3.37 -8.05
C THR A 224 6.82 4.53 -7.61
N THR A 225 6.34 5.37 -6.69
CA THR A 225 7.12 6.48 -6.13
C THR A 225 8.28 5.97 -5.27
N ASN A 226 9.47 6.56 -5.44
CA ASN A 226 10.67 6.28 -4.65
C ASN A 226 10.58 6.85 -3.22
N TYR A 227 9.58 6.45 -2.45
CA TYR A 227 9.31 7.02 -1.14
C TYR A 227 8.51 6.07 -0.22
N SER A 228 8.59 6.33 1.09
CA SER A 228 7.85 5.64 2.15
C SER A 228 8.18 4.14 2.28
N ALA A 229 7.29 3.36 2.89
CA ALA A 229 7.53 1.94 3.16
C ALA A 229 7.74 1.09 1.89
N LEU A 230 7.33 1.59 0.71
CA LEU A 230 7.54 0.91 -0.57
C LEU A 230 9.02 0.65 -0.86
N THR A 231 9.92 1.54 -0.43
CA THR A 231 11.37 1.38 -0.63
C THR A 231 11.98 0.25 0.20
N THR A 232 11.18 -0.44 1.03
CA THR A 232 11.60 -1.63 1.78
C THR A 232 11.83 -2.82 0.85
N PHE A 233 11.04 -2.91 -0.22
CA PHE A 233 11.11 -4.02 -1.17
C PHE A 233 11.18 -3.58 -2.63
N ALA A 234 10.81 -2.34 -2.97
CA ALA A 234 10.98 -1.78 -4.30
C ALA A 234 12.31 -1.01 -4.40
N HIS A 235 13.15 -1.37 -5.37
CA HIS A 235 14.39 -0.68 -5.71
C HIS A 235 14.64 -0.71 -7.22
N ALA A 236 15.63 0.03 -7.72
CA ALA A 236 15.91 0.16 -9.16
C ALA A 236 16.25 -1.17 -9.88
N GLY A 237 16.49 -2.25 -9.14
CA GLY A 237 16.76 -3.58 -9.68
C GLY A 237 15.51 -4.44 -9.87
N ASN A 238 14.37 -4.06 -9.29
CA ASN A 238 13.13 -4.84 -9.33
C ASN A 238 11.86 -4.00 -9.58
N ALA A 239 11.96 -2.67 -9.65
CA ALA A 239 10.86 -1.76 -9.94
C ALA A 239 11.34 -0.50 -10.67
N LEU A 240 10.43 0.18 -11.37
CA LEU A 240 10.67 1.51 -11.92
C LEU A 240 10.25 2.55 -10.90
N LEU A 241 11.22 3.31 -10.41
CA LEU A 241 11.03 4.26 -9.31
C LEU A 241 10.83 5.68 -9.83
N VAL A 242 9.64 6.24 -9.61
CA VAL A 242 9.29 7.62 -9.91
C VAL A 242 9.95 8.55 -8.89
N ASP A 243 10.59 9.61 -9.38
CA ASP A 243 11.21 10.61 -8.51
C ASP A 243 10.16 11.42 -7.72
N VAL A 244 10.60 11.96 -6.59
CA VAL A 244 9.80 12.89 -5.80
C VAL A 244 10.10 14.32 -6.27
N ALA A 245 9.10 14.97 -6.87
CA ALA A 245 9.23 16.35 -7.34
C ALA A 245 9.16 17.37 -6.18
N ASP A 246 8.38 17.07 -5.14
CA ASP A 246 8.17 17.96 -4.00
C ASP A 246 7.58 17.21 -2.79
N PHE A 247 7.47 17.87 -1.64
CA PHE A 247 6.72 17.40 -0.48
C PHE A 247 5.54 18.34 -0.20
N ILE A 248 4.32 17.84 -0.42
CA ILE A 248 3.10 18.61 -0.23
C ILE A 248 2.50 18.40 1.15
N ARG A 249 1.79 19.41 1.66
CA ARG A 249 1.02 19.29 2.91
C ARG A 249 -0.04 18.21 2.78
N VAL A 250 -0.12 17.32 3.77
CA VAL A 250 -1.19 16.31 3.84
C VAL A 250 -2.55 17.01 3.93
N ARG A 251 -3.41 16.69 2.96
CA ARG A 251 -4.80 17.14 2.86
C ARG A 251 -5.62 16.01 2.26
N ASP A 252 -6.19 15.20 3.13
CA ASP A 252 -7.13 14.16 2.73
C ASP A 252 -8.39 14.29 3.59
N PRO A 253 -9.55 14.54 2.98
CA PRO A 253 -10.80 14.64 3.72
C PRO A 253 -11.37 13.28 4.15
N PHE A 254 -10.86 12.17 3.58
CA PHE A 254 -11.39 10.82 3.79
C PHE A 254 -10.47 9.98 4.70
N PHE A 255 -9.16 10.10 4.53
CA PHE A 255 -8.19 9.36 5.34
C PHE A 255 -8.25 9.83 6.80
N PHE A 256 -8.70 8.93 7.70
CA PHE A 256 -8.98 9.20 9.12
C PHE A 256 -9.84 10.46 9.36
N ASN A 257 -10.83 10.72 8.49
CA ASN A 257 -11.71 11.90 8.60
C ASN A 257 -10.94 13.23 8.69
N GLY A 258 -9.78 13.32 8.04
CA GLY A 258 -8.91 14.50 8.05
C GLY A 258 -8.17 14.76 9.36
N TRP A 259 -8.35 13.92 10.39
CA TRP A 259 -7.70 14.04 11.69
C TRP A 259 -6.16 13.89 11.60
N LEU A 260 -5.70 13.22 10.54
CA LEU A 260 -4.29 12.95 10.25
C LEU A 260 -3.68 13.86 9.17
N ASN A 261 -4.27 15.05 8.93
CA ASN A 261 -3.70 16.09 8.06
C ASN A 261 -2.48 16.79 8.68
N TRP A 262 -1.46 16.00 9.04
CA TRP A 262 -0.20 16.44 9.64
C TRP A 262 0.97 16.00 8.79
N GLY A 263 2.07 16.75 8.87
CA GLY A 263 3.26 16.51 8.06
C GLY A 263 3.05 16.81 6.58
N THR A 264 3.73 16.02 5.77
CA THR A 264 3.83 16.12 4.32
C THR A 264 3.80 14.73 3.68
N TRP A 265 3.52 14.74 2.39
CA TRP A 265 3.45 13.62 1.48
C TRP A 265 4.36 13.88 0.28
N ALA A 266 5.00 12.84 -0.26
CA ALA A 266 5.74 12.98 -1.49
C ALA A 266 4.77 13.33 -2.63
N LYS A 267 5.19 14.25 -3.50
CA LYS A 267 4.52 14.51 -4.77
C LYS A 267 5.31 13.79 -5.86
N PRO A 268 4.75 12.76 -6.51
CA PRO A 268 5.45 12.08 -7.60
C PRO A 268 5.72 13.07 -8.75
N ASP A 269 6.88 12.95 -9.38
CA ASP A 269 7.21 13.69 -10.60
C ASP A 269 6.40 13.14 -11.78
N VAL A 270 5.41 13.91 -12.21
CA VAL A 270 4.51 13.55 -13.33
C VAL A 270 5.30 13.34 -14.63
N SER A 271 6.32 14.17 -14.89
CA SER A 271 7.13 14.06 -16.11
C SER A 271 8.00 12.80 -16.10
N HIS A 272 8.51 12.40 -14.93
CA HIS A 272 9.24 11.15 -14.80
C HIS A 272 8.31 9.93 -14.87
N LEU A 273 7.17 9.95 -14.17
CA LEU A 273 6.14 8.91 -14.25
C LEU A 273 5.76 8.65 -15.72
N ARG A 274 5.49 9.71 -16.47
CA ARG A 274 5.20 9.70 -17.90
C ARG A 274 6.24 8.92 -18.70
N ARG A 275 7.53 9.25 -18.54
CA ARG A 275 8.65 8.59 -19.24
C ARG A 275 8.76 7.11 -18.87
N LEU A 276 8.58 6.76 -17.59
CA LEU A 276 8.65 5.38 -17.14
C LEU A 276 7.50 4.53 -17.71
N MET A 277 6.30 5.10 -17.82
CA MET A 277 5.16 4.44 -18.47
C MET A 277 5.47 4.17 -19.95
N ARG A 278 5.98 5.16 -20.71
CA ARG A 278 6.41 4.94 -22.10
C ARG A 278 7.50 3.88 -22.22
N GLN A 279 8.51 3.93 -21.35
CA GLN A 279 9.61 2.96 -21.33
C GLN A 279 9.10 1.52 -21.18
N VAL A 280 8.11 1.30 -20.32
CA VAL A 280 7.52 -0.04 -20.10
C VAL A 280 6.76 -0.55 -21.33
N VAL A 281 6.10 0.34 -22.08
CA VAL A 281 5.43 0.00 -23.34
C VAL A 281 6.44 -0.29 -24.46
N GLU A 282 7.50 0.50 -24.58
CA GLU A 282 8.49 0.38 -25.67
C GLU A 282 9.50 -0.76 -25.43
N GLN A 283 9.70 -1.19 -24.19
CA GLN A 283 10.69 -2.21 -23.82
C GLN A 283 10.04 -3.38 -23.05
N PRO A 284 9.06 -4.09 -23.65
CA PRO A 284 8.24 -5.08 -22.94
C PRO A 284 9.06 -6.25 -22.40
N GLU A 285 10.11 -6.70 -23.11
CA GLU A 285 10.96 -7.79 -22.63
C GLU A 285 11.76 -7.41 -21.38
N LYS A 286 12.30 -6.18 -21.37
CA LYS A 286 13.03 -5.62 -20.22
C LYS A 286 12.10 -5.40 -19.03
N ALA A 287 10.90 -4.89 -19.28
CA ALA A 287 9.87 -4.73 -18.26
C ALA A 287 9.46 -6.09 -17.68
N ALA A 288 9.20 -7.10 -18.51
CA ALA A 288 8.88 -8.44 -18.05
C ALA A 288 10.03 -9.09 -17.27
N ALA A 289 11.30 -8.85 -17.65
CA ALA A 289 12.45 -9.31 -16.89
C ALA A 289 12.53 -8.68 -15.50
N LEU A 290 12.23 -7.38 -15.39
CA LEU A 290 12.14 -6.67 -14.12
C LEU A 290 11.05 -7.26 -13.22
N GLY A 291 9.86 -7.51 -13.77
CA GLY A 291 8.75 -8.15 -13.05
C GLY A 291 9.07 -9.57 -12.56
N ARG A 292 9.77 -10.38 -13.36
CA ARG A 292 10.26 -11.70 -12.93
C ARG A 292 11.26 -11.60 -11.79
N SER A 293 12.19 -10.64 -11.85
CA SER A 293 13.15 -10.38 -10.77
C SER A 293 12.43 -9.98 -9.49
N ALA A 294 11.41 -9.13 -9.60
CA ALA A 294 10.56 -8.74 -8.47
C ALA A 294 9.87 -9.95 -7.84
N ALA A 295 9.22 -10.80 -8.65
CA ALA A 295 8.51 -11.99 -8.16
C ALA A 295 9.43 -12.94 -7.37
N HIS A 296 10.61 -13.25 -7.90
CA HIS A 296 11.57 -14.10 -7.19
C HIS A 296 11.97 -13.48 -5.85
N GLU A 297 12.34 -12.21 -5.83
CA GLU A 297 12.79 -11.57 -4.59
C GLU A 297 11.68 -11.48 -3.54
N VAL A 298 10.45 -11.15 -3.93
CA VAL A 298 9.39 -10.93 -2.95
C VAL A 298 8.85 -12.23 -2.36
N VAL A 299 8.83 -13.33 -3.12
CA VAL A 299 8.45 -14.66 -2.62
C VAL A 299 9.43 -15.15 -1.55
N ASP A 300 10.73 -14.86 -1.70
CA ASP A 300 11.74 -15.30 -0.74
C ASP A 300 11.69 -14.54 0.60
N LYS A 301 11.16 -13.32 0.61
CA LYS A 301 11.32 -12.38 1.74
C LYS A 301 10.02 -11.87 2.35
N TRP A 302 8.91 -11.86 1.62
CA TRP A 302 7.73 -11.08 2.00
C TRP A 302 6.44 -11.90 1.96
N THR A 303 6.50 -13.17 2.36
CA THR A 303 5.30 -14.00 2.57
C THR A 303 4.73 -13.81 3.97
N TRP A 304 3.47 -14.21 4.17
CA TRP A 304 2.86 -14.21 5.50
C TRP A 304 3.61 -15.09 6.51
N ASP A 305 4.17 -16.22 6.06
CA ASP A 305 4.99 -17.10 6.90
C ASP A 305 6.28 -16.41 7.39
N HIS A 306 6.95 -15.67 6.50
CA HIS A 306 8.12 -14.87 6.88
C HIS A 306 7.74 -13.77 7.87
N ALA A 307 6.67 -13.02 7.58
CA ALA A 307 6.17 -11.97 8.47
C ALA A 307 5.81 -12.51 9.86
N ALA A 308 5.15 -13.67 9.93
CA ALA A 308 4.80 -14.34 11.17
C ALA A 308 6.05 -14.77 11.96
N THR A 309 7.07 -15.30 11.29
CA THR A 309 8.35 -15.67 11.90
C THR A 309 9.02 -14.45 12.55
N VAL A 310 9.14 -13.35 11.79
CA VAL A 310 9.69 -12.08 12.29
C VAL A 310 8.88 -11.55 13.47
N ALA A 311 7.55 -11.57 13.39
CA ALA A 311 6.67 -11.14 14.48
C ALA A 311 6.93 -11.95 15.76
N MET A 312 7.02 -13.27 15.65
CA MET A 312 7.27 -14.17 16.78
C MET A 312 8.63 -13.93 17.44
N GLU A 313 9.68 -13.74 16.64
CA GLU A 313 11.01 -13.39 17.15
C GLU A 313 10.97 -12.07 17.92
N ARG A 314 10.36 -11.02 17.36
CA ARG A 314 10.30 -9.70 18.00
C ARG A 314 9.49 -9.77 19.29
N LEU A 315 8.32 -10.41 19.28
CA LEU A 315 7.50 -10.58 20.48
C LEU A 315 8.20 -11.41 21.57
N ALA A 316 9.06 -12.37 21.21
CA ALA A 316 9.84 -13.13 22.18
C ALA A 316 10.87 -12.27 22.94
N THR A 317 11.41 -11.21 22.30
CA THR A 317 12.33 -10.26 22.97
C THR A 317 11.62 -9.29 23.91
N LEU A 318 10.29 -9.21 23.86
CA LEU A 318 9.46 -8.38 24.74
C LEU A 318 9.04 -9.10 26.02
N ARG A 319 9.60 -10.28 26.29
CA ARG A 319 9.36 -11.04 27.52
C ARG A 319 10.24 -10.49 28.65
#